data_AF-A0A1B8ACN8-F1
#
_entry.id   AF-A0A1B8ACN8-F1
#
_cell.length_a   1.000
_cell.length_b   1.000
_cell.length_c   1.000
_cell.angle_alpha   90.00
_cell.angle_beta   90.00
_cell.angle_gamma   90.00
#
_symmetry.space_group_name_H-M   'P 1'
#
loop_
_entity.id
_entity.type
_entity.pdbx_description
1 polymer ?
#
loop_
_entity_poly.entity_id
_entity_poly.type
_entity_poly.pdbx_seq_one_letter_code
_entity_poly.pdbx_strand_id
1 'polypeptide(L)'
;MSSLDYDNVVSGSDSDNNHLGSSLVLRETFGDSASQNNPIFIPELSNMIIETLGERTIGSPIYLNKKSLANLAATCRYFAATIEPFLYALDIKDRQLKGLKYASRRPDDLAVSILSKYPEELVKSCIDRELDVPIPQDYPQNLEDPQGLQVQVEESGSYTLLHLAAFHNMHHTIIKLHQLGAQWRYCRNVRALLSHEERANFATAFPAFQSMFRNVSWAPNLASLLKKDEDTCELLAKYWPESYPFVGKFIHPNGRLPGSRVDEYTLTLVHLYLLRVPSNDMSRLVTETLKNYPKLFDFPATEHQYSIYHLAVRVQNRTFLSNAWSGVNDGVPYFVDNRGYNPLHIAIIESLKGTTGRNPRSQDEAGQVLQFLLDRRMNPMMPQTKAPYKTPLLMVAKIAILDWTGQNNAIKKNIEAIASAEKRLAAAWGFEPTVFSMNRFDSNGNTVLRYIAKAIVNYHTAGGSRPLENLFVKLITNFGADINLDVNFAPTPYDRPYVHSIKWIADHSTKRNRFKKLVNDFGGRLHAAEVARTYAPTTATVDFPVDELHLPYLPHNHPYILSSPFNRAFIRRSPSEEARS
;
A
#
# COMPACT_ATOMS: atom_id res chain seq x y z
N MET A 1 54.00 -43.56 -52.95
CA MET A 1 53.63 -42.13 -53.10
C MET A 1 54.28 -41.40 -51.91
N SER A 2 55.61 -41.25 -51.84
CA SER A 2 56.48 -40.24 -52.50
C SER A 2 56.05 -38.81 -52.20
N SER A 3 56.85 -37.86 -51.73
CA SER A 3 58.23 -37.72 -51.22
C SER A 3 58.21 -36.38 -50.43
N LEU A 4 58.87 -36.21 -49.29
CA LEU A 4 60.21 -35.61 -49.14
C LEU A 4 60.66 -34.61 -50.23
N ASP A 5 60.97 -33.39 -49.78
CA ASP A 5 62.20 -32.58 -50.00
C ASP A 5 61.85 -31.07 -50.05
N TYR A 6 62.29 -30.25 -49.10
CA TYR A 6 63.62 -29.65 -48.87
C TYR A 6 63.99 -28.53 -49.85
N ASP A 7 64.39 -27.40 -49.26
CA ASP A 7 65.35 -26.41 -49.76
C ASP A 7 64.96 -25.54 -50.97
N ASN A 8 65.45 -24.32 -51.15
CA ASN A 8 66.11 -23.25 -50.39
C ASN A 8 66.37 -22.17 -51.47
N VAL A 9 67.13 -21.12 -51.13
CA VAL A 9 67.88 -20.23 -52.06
C VAL A 9 67.07 -19.03 -52.59
N VAL A 10 67.23 -17.78 -52.10
CA VAL A 10 68.41 -16.89 -51.90
C VAL A 10 68.61 -15.91 -53.07
N SER A 11 69.00 -14.69 -52.66
CA SER A 11 69.63 -13.59 -53.39
C SER A 11 68.71 -12.67 -54.19
N GLY A 12 68.85 -11.34 -54.14
CA GLY A 12 69.88 -10.54 -53.48
C GLY A 12 69.69 -9.05 -53.80
N SER A 13 69.95 -8.24 -52.77
CA SER A 13 70.83 -7.04 -52.80
C SER A 13 70.34 -5.84 -53.61
N ASP A 14 69.89 -4.78 -52.92
CA ASP A 14 70.69 -3.60 -52.50
C ASP A 14 70.41 -2.46 -53.52
N SER A 15 70.17 -1.19 -53.16
CA SER A 15 70.79 -0.39 -52.10
C SER A 15 69.96 0.89 -51.77
N ASP A 16 69.99 1.23 -50.48
CA ASP A 16 70.27 2.52 -49.82
C ASP A 16 69.54 3.84 -50.14
N ASN A 17 68.90 4.44 -49.11
CA ASN A 17 69.58 5.48 -48.32
C ASN A 17 68.85 5.95 -47.04
N ASN A 18 69.66 6.18 -46.00
CA ASN A 18 69.49 7.04 -44.81
C ASN A 18 68.59 6.54 -43.65
N HIS A 19 68.97 6.59 -42.37
CA HIS A 19 70.24 6.86 -41.67
C HIS A 19 70.00 6.63 -40.16
N LEU A 20 70.96 5.95 -39.49
CA LEU A 20 71.49 6.16 -38.12
C LEU A 20 70.53 6.09 -36.89
N GLY A 21 70.78 5.32 -35.82
CA GLY A 21 71.91 4.46 -35.46
C GLY A 21 71.71 3.78 -34.07
N SER A 22 72.17 2.53 -34.02
CA SER A 22 72.72 1.69 -32.92
C SER A 22 72.78 2.28 -31.49
N SER A 23 72.16 1.69 -30.47
CA SER A 23 72.54 0.51 -29.64
C SER A 23 73.64 0.73 -28.57
N LEU A 24 73.23 0.41 -27.33
CA LEU A 24 73.98 -0.08 -26.15
C LEU A 24 74.88 0.87 -25.32
N VAL A 25 74.85 0.58 -24.00
CA VAL A 25 75.89 0.78 -22.95
C VAL A 25 75.60 1.82 -21.83
N LEU A 26 75.41 1.24 -20.63
CA LEU A 26 75.77 1.62 -19.24
C LEU A 26 75.30 2.92 -18.55
N ARG A 27 74.72 2.68 -17.37
CA ARG A 27 74.71 3.45 -16.11
C ARG A 27 75.71 4.62 -16.02
N GLU A 28 75.23 5.75 -15.52
CA GLU A 28 75.71 6.31 -14.24
C GLU A 28 74.72 7.35 -13.66
N THR A 29 74.86 7.50 -12.35
CA THR A 29 73.95 8.06 -11.34
C THR A 29 73.91 9.59 -11.25
N PHE A 30 72.74 10.08 -10.82
CA PHE A 30 72.43 11.34 -10.13
C PHE A 30 72.98 12.67 -10.66
N GLY A 31 72.05 13.52 -11.10
CA GLY A 31 72.17 14.97 -11.04
C GLY A 31 70.86 15.56 -10.52
N ASP A 32 70.86 15.95 -9.24
CA ASP A 32 69.76 16.69 -8.60
C ASP A 32 69.52 18.03 -9.30
N SER A 33 68.28 18.28 -9.70
CA SER A 33 67.67 19.60 -9.52
C SER A 33 66.15 19.44 -9.43
N ALA A 34 65.64 19.75 -8.24
CA ALA A 34 64.22 19.81 -7.96
C ALA A 34 63.50 20.90 -8.77
N SER A 35 62.20 20.72 -8.90
CA SER A 35 61.16 21.69 -9.32
C SER A 35 60.86 21.76 -10.83
N GLN A 36 59.80 21.06 -11.25
CA GLN A 36 58.46 21.65 -11.29
C GLN A 36 57.44 20.55 -11.64
N ASN A 37 56.65 20.18 -10.62
CA ASN A 37 55.27 19.76 -10.82
C ASN A 37 54.57 20.83 -11.65
N ASN A 38 54.10 20.51 -12.85
CA ASN A 38 53.03 21.26 -13.46
C ASN A 38 51.73 20.46 -13.28
N PRO A 39 50.90 20.78 -12.26
CA PRO A 39 49.57 20.19 -12.05
C PRO A 39 48.53 20.68 -13.06
N ILE A 40 48.94 21.46 -14.06
CA ILE A 40 48.06 22.12 -15.03
C ILE A 40 47.54 21.11 -16.08
N PHE A 41 48.23 20.00 -16.33
CA PHE A 41 47.83 19.07 -17.40
C PHE A 41 46.65 18.12 -17.06
N ILE A 42 46.21 17.98 -15.81
CA ILE A 42 45.13 17.03 -15.46
C ILE A 42 43.74 17.53 -15.89
N PRO A 43 43.36 18.81 -15.69
CA PRO A 43 42.08 19.35 -16.18
C PRO A 43 41.97 19.34 -17.71
N GLU A 44 43.01 19.73 -18.45
CA GLU A 44 42.99 19.73 -19.92
C GLU A 44 42.93 18.31 -20.50
N LEU A 45 43.66 17.35 -19.92
CA LEU A 45 43.56 15.95 -20.33
C LEU A 45 42.16 15.37 -20.02
N SER A 46 41.57 15.77 -18.89
CA SER A 46 40.22 15.34 -18.49
C SER A 46 39.15 15.94 -19.41
N ASN A 47 39.27 17.22 -19.79
CA ASN A 47 38.37 17.89 -20.73
C ASN A 47 38.50 17.31 -22.15
N MET A 48 39.72 17.06 -22.64
CA MET A 48 39.94 16.37 -23.92
C MET A 48 39.34 14.96 -23.92
N ILE A 49 39.45 14.21 -22.82
CA ILE A 49 38.85 12.87 -22.71
C ILE A 49 37.32 12.95 -22.68
N ILE A 50 36.74 13.98 -22.04
CA ILE A 50 35.29 14.25 -22.04
C ILE A 50 34.80 14.65 -23.44
N GLU A 51 35.52 15.53 -24.15
CA GLU A 51 35.24 15.93 -25.54
C GLU A 51 35.35 14.75 -26.51
N THR A 52 36.36 13.89 -26.34
CA THR A 52 36.58 12.71 -27.20
C THR A 52 35.59 11.57 -26.89
N LEU A 53 34.97 11.54 -25.70
CA LEU A 53 33.98 10.54 -25.29
C LEU A 53 32.52 10.98 -25.52
N GLY A 54 32.27 12.17 -26.08
CA GLY A 54 31.06 12.45 -26.87
C GLY A 54 30.46 13.84 -26.69
N GLU A 55 30.69 14.72 -27.68
CA GLU A 55 29.77 15.84 -27.97
C GLU A 55 28.51 15.33 -28.68
N ARG A 56 27.35 15.88 -28.28
CA ARG A 56 26.09 15.72 -29.01
C ARG A 56 26.24 16.34 -30.40
N THR A 57 26.11 15.55 -31.46
CA THR A 57 25.91 16.08 -32.81
C THR A 57 24.43 16.06 -33.18
N ILE A 58 24.00 17.07 -33.94
CA ILE A 58 22.61 17.29 -34.38
C ILE A 58 22.08 16.11 -35.23
N GLY A 59 22.97 15.29 -35.80
CA GLY A 59 22.62 14.17 -36.67
C GLY A 59 22.29 12.84 -36.00
N SER A 60 22.59 12.61 -34.71
CA SER A 60 22.25 11.35 -34.03
C SER A 60 22.20 11.48 -32.49
N PRO A 61 21.01 11.75 -31.92
CA PRO A 61 20.85 12.00 -30.48
C PRO A 61 20.85 10.74 -29.58
N ILE A 62 21.03 9.54 -30.13
CA ILE A 62 20.75 8.27 -29.42
C ILE A 62 22.03 7.47 -29.04
N TYR A 63 23.21 7.81 -29.59
CA TYR A 63 24.44 7.07 -29.30
C TYR A 63 25.12 7.55 -28.00
N LEU A 64 24.74 6.92 -26.88
CA LEU A 64 25.52 6.90 -25.64
C LEU A 64 26.27 5.57 -25.57
N ASN A 65 27.59 5.58 -25.75
CA ASN A 65 28.40 4.39 -25.55
C ASN A 65 28.47 4.09 -24.04
N LYS A 66 27.44 3.42 -23.50
CA LYS A 66 27.27 3.06 -22.08
C LYS A 66 28.43 2.24 -21.48
N LYS A 67 29.41 1.81 -22.29
CA LYS A 67 30.56 1.00 -21.90
C LYS A 67 31.90 1.75 -21.87
N SER A 68 31.97 3.05 -22.20
CA SER A 68 33.27 3.70 -22.43
C SER A 68 34.16 3.83 -21.19
N LEU A 69 33.59 4.14 -20.01
CA LEU A 69 34.39 4.31 -18.78
C LEU A 69 34.86 2.98 -18.19
N ALA A 70 34.04 1.93 -18.26
CA ALA A 70 34.40 0.57 -17.86
C ALA A 70 35.42 -0.04 -18.84
N ASN A 71 35.27 0.18 -20.15
CA ASN A 71 36.28 -0.22 -21.13
C ASN A 71 37.60 0.54 -20.95
N LEU A 72 37.56 1.84 -20.59
CA LEU A 72 38.75 2.64 -20.29
C LEU A 72 39.45 2.15 -19.00
N ALA A 73 38.68 1.85 -17.95
CA ALA A 73 39.20 1.27 -16.71
C ALA A 73 39.79 -0.14 -16.92
N ALA A 74 39.16 -0.96 -17.78
CA ALA A 74 39.64 -2.30 -18.14
C ALA A 74 40.87 -2.28 -19.06
N THR A 75 40.99 -1.31 -19.99
CA THR A 75 42.14 -1.18 -20.89
C THR A 75 43.31 -0.41 -20.30
N CYS A 76 43.09 0.39 -19.26
CA CYS A 76 44.12 1.22 -18.65
C CYS A 76 44.07 1.14 -17.11
N ARG A 77 44.72 0.12 -16.53
CA ARG A 77 44.85 -0.08 -15.06
C ARG A 77 45.32 1.17 -14.33
N TYR A 78 46.15 2.00 -14.98
CA TYR A 78 46.66 3.25 -14.43
C TYR A 78 45.54 4.27 -14.18
N PHE A 79 44.59 4.44 -15.11
CA PHE A 79 43.46 5.36 -14.94
C PHE A 79 42.46 4.89 -13.88
N ALA A 80 42.14 3.60 -13.83
CA ALA A 80 41.30 3.04 -12.75
C ALA A 80 41.94 3.25 -11.37
N ALA A 81 43.24 3.00 -11.27
CA ALA A 81 44.04 3.25 -10.06
C ALA A 81 44.22 4.75 -9.73
N THR A 82 43.87 5.67 -10.63
CA THR A 82 43.95 7.14 -10.40
C THR A 82 42.59 7.75 -10.09
N ILE A 83 41.51 7.25 -10.71
CA ILE A 83 40.13 7.69 -10.45
C ILE A 83 39.67 7.29 -9.04
N GLU A 84 40.04 6.10 -8.56
CA GLU A 84 39.74 5.65 -7.19
C GLU A 84 40.32 6.59 -6.12
N PRO A 85 41.64 6.90 -6.11
CA PRO A 85 42.23 7.91 -5.22
C PRO A 85 41.69 9.32 -5.41
N PHE A 86 41.28 9.69 -6.62
CA PHE A 86 40.75 11.03 -6.91
C PHE A 86 39.34 11.22 -6.34
N LEU A 87 38.45 10.24 -6.54
CA LEU A 87 37.12 10.22 -5.91
C LEU A 87 37.25 10.17 -4.38
N TYR A 88 38.21 9.40 -3.88
CA TYR A 88 38.58 9.32 -2.47
C TYR A 88 39.10 10.66 -1.90
N ALA A 89 40.02 11.34 -2.59
CA ALA A 89 40.58 12.62 -2.18
C ALA A 89 39.53 13.74 -2.22
N LEU A 90 38.64 13.73 -3.21
CA LEU A 90 37.48 14.63 -3.28
C LEU A 90 36.49 14.38 -2.14
N ASP A 91 36.24 13.12 -1.78
CA ASP A 91 35.33 12.77 -0.69
C ASP A 91 35.87 13.15 0.70
N ILE A 92 37.19 13.02 0.91
CA ILE A 92 37.88 13.48 2.12
C ILE A 92 37.89 15.01 2.21
N LYS A 93 38.15 15.70 1.10
CA LYS A 93 38.30 17.17 1.08
C LYS A 93 36.96 17.90 1.18
N ASP A 94 35.91 17.39 0.52
CA ASP A 94 34.61 18.08 0.42
C ASP A 94 33.55 17.53 1.40
N ARG A 95 33.77 16.36 2.03
CA ARG A 95 32.75 15.63 2.83
C ARG A 95 31.43 15.34 2.10
N GLN A 96 31.43 15.36 0.75
CA GLN A 96 30.22 15.26 -0.08
C GLN A 96 29.86 13.84 -0.56
N LEU A 97 30.71 12.84 -0.30
CA LEU A 97 30.48 11.41 -0.57
C LEU A 97 30.11 11.11 -2.03
N LYS A 98 30.73 11.82 -2.98
CA LYS A 98 30.53 11.72 -4.43
C LYS A 98 30.92 10.34 -4.96
N GLY A 99 32.00 9.73 -4.47
CA GLY A 99 32.44 8.38 -4.86
C GLY A 99 31.47 7.30 -4.39
N LEU A 100 31.00 7.41 -3.14
CA LEU A 100 29.95 6.53 -2.59
C LEU A 100 28.60 6.72 -3.29
N LYS A 101 28.21 7.97 -3.65
CA LYS A 101 27.01 8.27 -4.46
C LYS A 101 27.10 7.78 -5.91
N TYR A 102 28.31 7.70 -6.46
CA TYR A 102 28.54 7.14 -7.79
C TYR A 102 28.39 5.61 -7.73
N ALA A 103 29.10 4.97 -6.81
CA ALA A 103 29.05 3.53 -6.60
C ALA A 103 27.65 3.03 -6.25
N SER A 104 26.83 3.85 -5.58
CA SER A 104 25.45 3.49 -5.25
C SER A 104 24.49 3.46 -6.44
N ARG A 105 24.78 4.21 -7.51
CA ARG A 105 23.88 4.40 -8.67
C ARG A 105 24.23 3.53 -9.87
N ARG A 106 25.39 2.87 -9.86
CA ARG A 106 25.84 2.03 -10.98
C ARG A 106 26.34 0.69 -10.45
N PRO A 107 25.79 -0.45 -10.90
CA PRO A 107 26.28 -1.77 -10.53
C PRO A 107 27.41 -2.18 -11.49
N ASP A 108 28.46 -1.38 -11.60
CA ASP A 108 29.65 -1.70 -12.41
C ASP A 108 30.84 -2.12 -11.53
N ASP A 109 31.86 -2.74 -12.14
CA ASP A 109 33.04 -3.24 -11.42
C ASP A 109 33.76 -2.13 -10.64
N LEU A 110 33.68 -0.89 -11.13
CA LEU A 110 34.23 0.29 -10.47
C LEU A 110 33.47 0.61 -9.18
N ALA A 111 32.13 0.56 -9.20
CA ALA A 111 31.31 0.73 -8.01
C ALA A 111 31.57 -0.34 -6.94
N VAL A 112 31.70 -1.61 -7.34
CA VAL A 112 32.03 -2.71 -6.43
C VAL A 112 33.44 -2.54 -5.84
N SER A 113 34.39 -2.12 -6.67
CA SER A 113 35.77 -1.83 -6.25
C SER A 113 35.85 -0.65 -5.27
N ILE A 114 35.08 0.42 -5.51
CA ILE A 114 34.95 1.57 -4.60
C ILE A 114 34.40 1.11 -3.24
N LEU A 115 33.32 0.32 -3.21
CA LEU A 115 32.70 -0.11 -1.96
C LEU A 115 33.57 -1.09 -1.15
N SER A 116 34.41 -1.89 -1.81
CA SER A 116 35.27 -2.88 -1.16
C SER A 116 36.61 -2.33 -0.66
N LYS A 117 37.10 -1.20 -1.21
CA LYS A 117 38.42 -0.63 -0.88
C LYS A 117 38.38 0.62 0.00
N TYR A 118 37.21 1.17 0.32
CA TYR A 118 37.13 2.38 1.14
C TYR A 118 37.64 2.12 2.58
N PRO A 119 38.50 3.00 3.15
CA PRO A 119 39.01 2.84 4.51
C PRO A 119 37.90 2.77 5.55
N GLU A 120 38.08 1.87 6.51
CA GLU A 120 37.12 1.55 7.55
C GLU A 120 36.65 2.78 8.34
N GLU A 121 37.55 3.68 8.67
CA GLU A 121 37.30 4.89 9.46
C GLU A 121 36.33 5.86 8.74
N LEU A 122 36.43 5.94 7.40
CA LEU A 122 35.58 6.81 6.59
C LEU A 122 34.22 6.17 6.37
N VAL A 123 34.18 4.86 6.11
CA VAL A 123 32.92 4.12 5.98
C VAL A 123 32.12 4.22 7.28
N LYS A 124 32.76 3.99 8.45
CA LYS A 124 32.10 4.08 9.78
C LYS A 124 31.32 5.37 10.00
N SER A 125 31.91 6.52 9.65
CA SER A 125 31.23 7.82 9.79
C SER A 125 30.00 8.01 8.89
N CYS A 126 29.84 7.17 7.86
CA CYS A 126 28.84 7.30 6.81
C CYS A 126 27.78 6.20 6.81
N ILE A 127 28.01 5.07 7.48
CA ILE A 127 27.12 3.88 7.48
C ILE A 127 25.66 4.23 7.80
N ASP A 128 25.48 5.14 8.76
CA ASP A 128 24.19 5.55 9.29
C ASP A 128 23.68 6.86 8.69
N ARG A 129 24.47 7.53 7.83
CA ARG A 129 24.11 8.81 7.23
C ARG A 129 23.17 8.60 6.04
N GLU A 130 22.11 9.38 5.97
CA GLU A 130 21.16 9.36 4.85
C GLU A 130 21.77 9.97 3.58
N LEU A 131 21.58 9.28 2.44
CA LEU A 131 21.98 9.73 1.10
C LEU A 131 20.74 10.21 0.33
N ASP A 132 20.74 11.47 -0.10
CA ASP A 132 19.64 12.07 -0.87
C ASP A 132 19.80 11.87 -2.38
N VAL A 133 18.73 11.38 -3.04
CA VAL A 133 18.65 11.27 -4.50
C VAL A 133 17.33 11.83 -5.05
N PRO A 134 17.37 12.81 -5.95
CA PRO A 134 16.20 13.27 -6.68
C PRO A 134 15.90 12.32 -7.86
N ILE A 135 14.63 11.95 -8.04
CA ILE A 135 14.15 11.15 -9.17
C ILE A 135 12.96 11.87 -9.82
N PRO A 136 12.92 12.01 -11.15
CA PRO A 136 11.73 12.47 -11.86
C PRO A 136 10.54 11.54 -11.59
N GLN A 137 9.37 12.08 -11.22
CA GLN A 137 8.15 11.27 -11.16
C GLN A 137 7.80 10.72 -12.55
N ASP A 138 7.70 9.39 -12.67
CA ASP A 138 7.29 8.73 -13.92
C ASP A 138 5.80 8.94 -14.26
N TYR A 139 4.99 9.47 -13.33
CA TYR A 139 3.55 9.64 -13.50
C TYR A 139 3.13 11.07 -13.18
N PRO A 140 2.50 11.81 -14.11
CA PRO A 140 1.88 13.08 -13.78
C PRO A 140 0.78 12.81 -12.74
N GLN A 141 0.81 13.54 -11.63
CA GLN A 141 -0.40 13.70 -10.85
C GLN A 141 -1.38 14.48 -11.73
N ASN A 142 -2.62 13.99 -11.87
CA ASN A 142 -3.75 14.82 -12.29
C ASN A 142 -4.03 15.86 -11.18
N LEU A 143 -3.08 16.77 -10.97
CA LEU A 143 -3.35 18.08 -10.42
C LEU A 143 -3.65 18.90 -11.67
N GLU A 144 -4.94 18.98 -12.01
CA GLU A 144 -5.40 20.01 -12.94
C GLU A 144 -5.13 21.35 -12.28
N ASP A 145 -3.94 21.90 -12.52
CA ASP A 145 -3.72 23.33 -12.40
C ASP A 145 -4.63 23.99 -13.47
N PRO A 146 -5.37 25.07 -13.18
CA PRO A 146 -6.35 25.67 -14.11
C PRO A 146 -5.76 26.15 -15.45
N GLN A 147 -4.45 25.97 -15.67
CA GLN A 147 -3.70 26.42 -16.83
C GLN A 147 -3.05 25.28 -17.64
N GLY A 148 -3.27 24.01 -17.28
CA GLY A 148 -2.86 22.86 -18.12
C GLY A 148 -1.34 22.62 -18.22
N LEU A 149 -0.53 23.24 -17.37
CA LEU A 149 0.91 22.96 -17.27
C LEU A 149 1.15 21.67 -16.47
N GLN A 150 1.77 20.67 -17.11
CA GLN A 150 2.26 19.48 -16.42
C GLN A 150 3.43 19.87 -15.51
N VAL A 151 3.19 20.00 -14.21
CA VAL A 151 4.26 20.17 -13.22
C VAL A 151 4.92 18.80 -13.01
N GLN A 152 6.14 18.62 -13.53
CA GLN A 152 6.99 17.50 -13.15
C GLN A 152 7.44 17.72 -11.70
N VAL A 153 6.89 16.96 -10.76
CA VAL A 153 7.32 16.99 -9.36
C VAL A 153 8.47 16.00 -9.20
N GLU A 154 9.65 16.48 -8.83
CA GLU A 154 10.77 15.61 -8.45
C GLU A 154 10.53 15.05 -7.03
N GLU A 155 10.66 13.73 -6.85
CA GLU A 155 10.64 13.10 -5.53
C GLU A 155 12.09 12.92 -5.05
N SER A 156 12.41 13.38 -3.85
CA SER A 156 13.68 13.06 -3.17
C SER A 156 13.52 11.83 -2.29
N GLY A 157 14.44 10.88 -2.39
CA GLY A 157 14.52 9.71 -1.51
C GLY A 157 15.75 9.74 -0.63
N SER A 158 15.63 9.16 0.57
CA SER A 158 16.77 8.93 1.47
C SER A 158 17.04 7.44 1.60
N TYR A 159 18.29 7.05 1.84
CA TYR A 159 18.68 5.66 2.12
C TYR A 159 20.06 5.60 2.79
N THR A 160 20.37 4.48 3.45
CA THR A 160 21.72 4.20 4.00
C THR A 160 22.54 3.28 3.09
N LEU A 161 23.81 3.05 3.42
CA LEU A 161 24.64 2.08 2.69
C LEU A 161 24.10 0.64 2.80
N LEU A 162 23.47 0.28 3.92
CA LEU A 162 22.84 -1.03 4.09
C LEU A 162 21.66 -1.24 3.13
N HIS A 163 20.84 -0.22 2.92
CA HIS A 163 19.74 -0.24 1.96
C HIS A 163 20.24 -0.50 0.52
N LEU A 164 21.34 0.14 0.13
CA LEU A 164 21.96 -0.07 -1.18
C LEU A 164 22.58 -1.45 -1.32
N ALA A 165 23.32 -1.89 -0.31
CA ALA A 165 23.97 -3.19 -0.31
C ALA A 165 22.91 -4.31 -0.40
N ALA A 166 21.80 -4.18 0.32
CA ALA A 166 20.66 -5.07 0.22
C ALA A 166 19.98 -5.01 -1.16
N PHE A 167 19.78 -3.80 -1.71
CA PHE A 167 19.16 -3.63 -3.02
C PHE A 167 19.97 -4.24 -4.17
N HIS A 168 21.30 -4.14 -4.10
CA HIS A 168 22.23 -4.65 -5.12
C HIS A 168 22.80 -6.04 -4.80
N ASN A 169 22.24 -6.74 -3.81
CA ASN A 169 22.66 -8.08 -3.37
C ASN A 169 24.17 -8.20 -3.07
N MET A 170 24.74 -7.16 -2.45
CA MET A 170 26.18 -7.08 -2.16
C MET A 170 26.53 -7.80 -0.84
N HIS A 171 26.54 -9.13 -0.86
CA HIS A 171 26.68 -9.95 0.36
C HIS A 171 27.92 -9.61 1.21
N HIS A 172 29.09 -9.49 0.58
CA HIS A 172 30.33 -9.10 1.28
C HIS A 172 30.22 -7.72 1.94
N THR A 173 29.59 -6.77 1.26
CA THR A 173 29.34 -5.43 1.79
C THR A 173 28.40 -5.48 2.99
N ILE A 174 27.33 -6.29 2.94
CA ILE A 174 26.41 -6.45 4.08
C ILE A 174 27.14 -7.01 5.31
N ILE A 175 27.98 -8.03 5.12
CA ILE A 175 28.81 -8.60 6.20
C ILE A 175 29.72 -7.53 6.81
N LYS A 176 30.42 -6.76 5.96
CA LYS A 176 31.33 -5.71 6.43
C LYS A 176 30.55 -4.60 7.15
N LEU A 177 29.40 -4.17 6.62
CA LEU A 177 28.55 -3.15 7.26
C LEU A 177 28.09 -3.59 8.66
N HIS A 178 27.75 -4.87 8.84
CA HIS A 178 27.45 -5.41 10.16
C HIS A 178 28.64 -5.31 11.13
N GLN A 179 29.83 -5.75 10.70
CA GLN A 179 31.06 -5.67 11.51
C GLN A 179 31.42 -4.23 11.92
N LEU A 180 31.05 -3.27 11.09
CA LEU A 180 31.28 -1.85 11.32
C LEU A 180 30.19 -1.17 12.17
N GLY A 181 29.18 -1.94 12.64
CA GLY A 181 28.15 -1.45 13.54
C GLY A 181 26.96 -0.77 12.86
N ALA A 182 26.64 -1.13 11.61
CA ALA A 182 25.50 -0.56 10.91
C ALA A 182 24.17 -0.77 11.63
N GLN A 183 23.40 0.31 11.77
CA GLN A 183 22.08 0.28 12.41
C GLN A 183 20.98 -0.01 11.39
N TRP A 184 19.93 -0.70 11.85
CA TRP A 184 18.71 -0.89 11.07
C TRP A 184 17.89 0.40 11.08
N ARG A 185 17.98 1.17 9.99
CA ARG A 185 17.24 2.42 9.81
C ARG A 185 16.13 2.26 8.78
N TYR A 186 15.13 3.12 8.85
CA TYR A 186 14.05 3.17 7.89
C TYR A 186 14.18 4.46 7.08
N CYS A 187 14.15 4.35 5.77
CA CYS A 187 14.42 5.48 4.89
C CYS A 187 13.28 5.72 3.90
N ARG A 188 13.17 6.92 3.33
CA ARG A 188 11.98 7.29 2.53
C ARG A 188 12.11 6.88 1.06
N ASN A 189 10.97 6.65 0.42
CA ASN A 189 10.84 6.55 -1.05
C ASN A 189 11.69 5.43 -1.69
N VAL A 190 11.40 4.17 -1.36
CA VAL A 190 12.02 2.97 -2.00
C VAL A 190 11.97 3.00 -3.53
N ARG A 191 10.96 3.68 -4.10
CA ARG A 191 10.79 3.87 -5.54
C ARG A 191 12.00 4.59 -6.17
N ALA A 192 12.75 5.37 -5.41
CA ALA A 192 13.96 6.02 -5.86
C ALA A 192 15.10 5.03 -6.18
N LEU A 193 15.08 3.81 -5.65
CA LEU A 193 16.10 2.80 -6.00
C LEU A 193 15.65 1.87 -7.12
N LEU A 194 14.34 1.73 -7.32
CA LEU A 194 13.77 0.83 -8.33
C LEU A 194 13.89 1.45 -9.75
N SER A 195 14.42 0.70 -10.69
CA SER A 195 14.34 1.02 -12.12
C SER A 195 12.88 1.15 -12.59
N HIS A 196 12.64 1.75 -13.75
CA HIS A 196 11.27 1.86 -14.30
C HIS A 196 10.59 0.49 -14.42
N GLU A 197 11.31 -0.52 -14.90
CA GLU A 197 10.82 -1.89 -15.01
C GLU A 197 10.52 -2.51 -13.63
N GLU A 198 11.42 -2.37 -12.66
CA GLU A 198 11.20 -2.84 -11.28
C GLU A 198 10.01 -2.12 -10.62
N ARG A 199 9.82 -0.82 -10.89
CA ARG A 199 8.65 -0.06 -10.42
C ARG A 199 7.35 -0.59 -11.02
N ALA A 200 7.34 -0.93 -12.31
CA ALA A 200 6.18 -1.53 -12.97
C ALA A 200 5.88 -2.95 -12.45
N ASN A 201 6.92 -3.77 -12.29
CA ASN A 201 6.80 -5.12 -11.71
C ASN A 201 6.30 -5.05 -10.26
N PHE A 202 6.78 -4.09 -9.47
CA PHE A 202 6.32 -3.84 -8.11
C PHE A 202 4.84 -3.46 -8.08
N ALA A 203 4.40 -2.53 -8.93
CA ALA A 203 3.00 -2.13 -9.02
C ALA A 203 2.10 -3.31 -9.42
N THR A 204 2.61 -4.25 -10.23
CA THR A 204 1.86 -5.44 -10.65
C THR A 204 1.82 -6.51 -9.55
N ALA A 205 2.93 -6.72 -8.83
CA ALA A 205 3.04 -7.74 -7.78
C ALA A 205 2.40 -7.30 -6.44
N PHE A 206 2.39 -6.00 -6.17
CA PHE A 206 1.86 -5.37 -4.95
C PHE A 206 0.90 -4.22 -5.28
N PRO A 207 -0.17 -4.50 -6.03
CA PRO A 207 -1.05 -3.47 -6.60
C PRO A 207 -1.77 -2.63 -5.54
N ALA A 208 -2.01 -3.19 -4.36
CA ALA A 208 -2.68 -2.48 -3.28
C ALA A 208 -1.68 -1.77 -2.32
N PHE A 209 -0.37 -1.98 -2.50
CA PHE A 209 0.64 -1.41 -1.61
C PHE A 209 0.67 0.11 -1.67
N GLN A 210 0.71 0.70 -2.88
CA GLN A 210 0.75 2.17 -3.01
C GLN A 210 -0.55 2.85 -2.57
N SER A 211 -1.70 2.18 -2.73
CA SER A 211 -2.99 2.75 -2.32
C SER A 211 -3.19 2.69 -0.80
N MET A 212 -2.56 1.72 -0.12
CA MET A 212 -2.64 1.55 1.33
C MET A 212 -1.52 2.24 2.10
N PHE A 213 -0.32 2.29 1.54
CA PHE A 213 0.85 2.80 2.25
C PHE A 213 1.55 3.88 1.43
N ARG A 214 0.91 5.04 1.34
CA ARG A 214 1.56 6.24 0.82
C ARG A 214 2.62 6.69 1.83
N ASN A 215 3.82 7.02 1.35
CA ASN A 215 4.94 7.54 2.16
C ASN A 215 5.50 6.55 3.21
N VAL A 216 5.64 5.27 2.84
CA VAL A 216 6.38 4.30 3.68
C VAL A 216 7.85 4.65 3.71
N SER A 217 8.38 4.77 4.93
CA SER A 217 9.80 4.59 5.17
C SER A 217 10.11 3.09 5.14
N TRP A 218 10.92 2.64 4.19
CA TRP A 218 11.20 1.21 3.99
C TRP A 218 12.42 0.76 4.80
N ALA A 219 12.47 -0.53 5.12
CA ALA A 219 13.61 -1.17 5.76
C ALA A 219 14.53 -1.82 4.71
N PRO A 220 15.83 -2.06 5.02
CA PRO A 220 16.80 -2.57 4.05
C PRO A 220 16.36 -3.85 3.31
N ASN A 221 15.69 -4.76 4.01
CA ASN A 221 15.23 -6.03 3.43
C ASN A 221 14.05 -5.90 2.46
N LEU A 222 13.28 -4.79 2.49
CA LEU A 222 12.11 -4.65 1.59
C LEU A 222 12.56 -4.80 0.13
N ALA A 223 13.62 -4.10 -0.27
CA ALA A 223 14.13 -4.16 -1.64
C ALA A 223 14.48 -5.59 -2.09
N SER A 224 15.25 -6.32 -1.28
CA SER A 224 15.66 -7.70 -1.59
C SER A 224 14.46 -8.65 -1.64
N LEU A 225 13.46 -8.45 -0.76
CA LEU A 225 12.19 -9.19 -0.79
C LEU A 225 11.38 -8.92 -2.06
N LEU A 226 11.40 -7.68 -2.57
CA LEU A 226 10.76 -7.35 -3.85
C LEU A 226 11.46 -8.04 -5.03
N LYS A 227 12.79 -8.12 -5.00
CA LYS A 227 13.61 -8.81 -6.00
C LYS A 227 13.60 -10.34 -5.86
N LYS A 228 13.05 -10.86 -4.75
CA LYS A 228 13.05 -12.28 -4.39
C LYS A 228 14.45 -12.87 -4.25
N ASP A 229 15.40 -12.08 -3.72
CA ASP A 229 16.75 -12.56 -3.45
C ASP A 229 16.81 -13.22 -2.07
N GLU A 230 16.75 -14.55 -2.05
CA GLU A 230 16.71 -15.36 -0.82
C GLU A 230 18.01 -15.23 -0.02
N ASP A 231 19.18 -15.28 -0.68
CA ASP A 231 20.50 -15.20 -0.03
C ASP A 231 20.69 -13.89 0.75
N THR A 232 20.35 -12.74 0.15
CA THR A 232 20.42 -11.45 0.86
C THR A 232 19.43 -11.40 2.02
N CYS A 233 18.25 -11.96 1.85
CA CYS A 233 17.23 -12.04 2.90
C CYS A 233 17.73 -12.85 4.10
N GLU A 234 18.31 -14.03 3.87
CA GLU A 234 18.91 -14.87 4.91
C GLU A 234 20.06 -14.16 5.62
N LEU A 235 20.91 -13.46 4.85
CA LEU A 235 22.03 -12.72 5.39
C LEU A 235 21.58 -11.57 6.32
N LEU A 236 20.56 -10.82 5.91
CA LEU A 236 19.97 -9.76 6.71
C LEU A 236 19.27 -10.31 7.96
N ALA A 237 18.55 -11.44 7.83
CA ALA A 237 17.92 -12.12 8.95
C ALA A 237 18.96 -12.63 9.97
N LYS A 238 20.12 -13.09 9.51
CA LYS A 238 21.22 -13.54 10.38
C LYS A 238 21.83 -12.40 11.21
N TYR A 239 22.05 -11.24 10.60
CA TYR A 239 22.77 -10.13 11.25
C TYR A 239 21.86 -9.13 11.99
N TRP A 240 20.59 -9.03 11.60
CA TRP A 240 19.58 -8.20 12.27
C TRP A 240 18.28 -8.99 12.52
N PRO A 241 18.32 -10.10 13.28
CA PRO A 241 17.20 -11.04 13.42
C PRO A 241 15.93 -10.41 14.01
N GLU A 242 16.07 -9.46 14.95
CA GLU A 242 14.94 -8.80 15.60
C GLU A 242 14.27 -7.75 14.69
N SER A 243 15.04 -7.16 13.78
CA SER A 243 14.56 -6.10 12.88
C SER A 243 14.05 -6.65 11.55
N TYR A 244 14.58 -7.79 11.11
CA TYR A 244 14.25 -8.42 9.83
C TYR A 244 12.73 -8.66 9.61
N PRO A 245 11.93 -9.03 10.63
CA PRO A 245 10.48 -9.15 10.46
C PRO A 245 9.76 -7.87 10.01
N PHE A 246 10.41 -6.71 10.13
CA PHE A 246 9.85 -5.40 9.84
C PHE A 246 10.42 -4.85 8.55
N VAL A 247 9.54 -4.60 7.57
CA VAL A 247 9.91 -4.23 6.20
C VAL A 247 9.66 -2.75 5.90
N GLY A 248 8.99 -2.04 6.79
CA GLY A 248 8.74 -0.62 6.62
C GLY A 248 8.05 -0.02 7.83
N LYS A 249 7.94 1.30 7.80
CA LYS A 249 7.24 2.13 8.76
C LYS A 249 6.46 3.18 8.02
N PHE A 250 5.30 3.52 8.53
CA PHE A 250 4.51 4.59 7.97
C PHE A 250 4.03 5.48 9.10
N ILE A 251 4.18 6.78 8.84
CA ILE A 251 3.77 7.83 9.76
C ILE A 251 2.44 8.34 9.23
N HIS A 252 1.39 8.20 10.04
CA HIS A 252 0.11 8.83 9.73
C HIS A 252 -0.14 10.03 10.64
N PRO A 253 -0.48 11.19 10.07
CA PRO A 253 -1.00 12.28 10.88
C PRO A 253 -2.38 11.85 11.41
N ASN A 254 -2.52 11.79 12.73
CA ASN A 254 -3.80 11.61 13.40
C ASN A 254 -4.66 12.86 13.15
N GLY A 255 -5.36 12.92 12.01
CA GLY A 255 -6.26 14.02 11.68
C GLY A 255 -5.60 15.40 11.51
N ARG A 256 -6.39 16.38 11.05
CA ARG A 256 -5.96 17.76 10.79
C ARG A 256 -5.88 18.64 12.05
N LEU A 257 -5.83 18.06 13.25
CA LEU A 257 -5.83 18.83 14.49
C LEU A 257 -4.39 19.07 14.97
N PRO A 258 -3.99 20.32 15.24
CA PRO A 258 -2.67 20.60 15.80
C PRO A 258 -2.53 19.95 17.18
N GLY A 259 -1.45 19.19 17.39
CA GLY A 259 -1.13 18.52 18.66
C GLY A 259 -1.50 17.03 18.74
N SER A 260 -2.06 16.43 17.69
CA SER A 260 -2.29 14.99 17.66
C SER A 260 -0.96 14.22 17.59
N ARG A 261 -0.80 13.20 18.45
CA ARG A 261 0.40 12.35 18.49
C ARG A 261 0.60 11.70 17.12
N VAL A 262 1.83 11.77 16.64
CA VAL A 262 2.27 11.05 15.44
C VAL A 262 2.51 9.61 15.86
N ASP A 263 1.55 8.73 15.59
CA ASP A 263 1.73 7.30 15.83
C ASP A 263 2.50 6.68 14.65
N GLU A 264 3.63 6.05 14.97
CA GLU A 264 4.46 5.35 14.02
C GLU A 264 4.04 3.88 13.97
N TYR A 265 3.59 3.42 12.80
CA TYR A 265 3.18 2.03 12.60
C TYR A 265 4.22 1.30 11.78
N THR A 266 4.39 0.01 12.08
CA THR A 266 5.41 -0.82 11.42
C THR A 266 4.74 -1.84 10.49
N LEU A 267 5.20 -1.87 9.25
CA LEU A 267 4.84 -2.88 8.25
C LEU A 267 5.69 -4.13 8.47
N THR A 268 5.06 -5.29 8.62
CA THR A 268 5.72 -6.57 8.86
C THR A 268 5.82 -7.40 7.58
N LEU A 269 6.64 -8.45 7.60
CA LEU A 269 6.69 -9.46 6.54
C LEU A 269 5.31 -10.06 6.24
N VAL A 270 4.52 -10.32 7.29
CA VAL A 270 3.14 -10.83 7.17
C VAL A 270 2.29 -9.87 6.36
N HIS A 271 2.34 -8.57 6.67
CA HIS A 271 1.62 -7.55 5.89
C HIS A 271 2.07 -7.53 4.44
N LEU A 272 3.38 -7.56 4.19
CA LEU A 272 3.93 -7.55 2.83
C LEU A 272 3.46 -8.77 2.02
N TYR A 273 3.54 -9.97 2.59
CA TYR A 273 3.10 -11.19 1.89
C TYR A 273 1.60 -11.22 1.64
N LEU A 274 0.79 -10.63 2.52
CA LEU A 274 -0.65 -10.46 2.29
C LEU A 274 -0.96 -9.45 1.18
N LEU A 275 -0.13 -8.40 1.03
CA LEU A 275 -0.28 -7.38 -0.01
C LEU A 275 0.09 -7.87 -1.42
N ARG A 276 0.86 -8.95 -1.49
CA ARG A 276 1.23 -9.56 -2.76
C ARG A 276 0.02 -10.22 -3.41
N VAL A 277 0.03 -10.31 -4.74
CA VAL A 277 -1.00 -11.01 -5.52
C VAL A 277 -1.31 -12.38 -4.87
N PRO A 278 -2.57 -12.62 -4.45
CA PRO A 278 -2.98 -13.87 -3.79
C PRO A 278 -2.57 -15.14 -4.53
N SER A 279 -1.91 -16.07 -3.81
CA SER A 279 -1.60 -17.44 -4.25
C SER A 279 -1.51 -18.41 -3.04
N ASN A 280 -1.49 -19.72 -3.32
CA ASN A 280 -1.27 -20.75 -2.29
C ASN A 280 0.11 -20.59 -1.63
N ASP A 281 1.14 -20.31 -2.42
CA ASP A 281 2.50 -20.10 -1.93
C ASP A 281 2.58 -18.92 -0.95
N MET A 282 1.89 -17.82 -1.24
CA MET A 282 1.87 -16.66 -0.34
C MET A 282 1.18 -16.98 0.99
N SER A 283 0.10 -17.75 0.94
CA SER A 283 -0.59 -18.19 2.17
C SER A 283 0.30 -19.10 3.03
N ARG A 284 1.10 -19.96 2.39
CA ARG A 284 2.11 -20.78 3.06
C ARG A 284 3.20 -19.90 3.69
N LEU A 285 3.75 -18.93 2.95
CA LEU A 285 4.78 -18.01 3.47
C LEU A 285 4.29 -17.20 4.67
N VAL A 286 3.04 -16.71 4.65
CA VAL A 286 2.44 -16.04 5.81
C VAL A 286 2.41 -16.98 7.01
N THR A 287 1.98 -18.23 6.82
CA THR A 287 1.89 -19.24 7.88
C THR A 287 3.27 -19.58 8.45
N GLU A 288 4.28 -19.79 7.59
CA GLU A 288 5.67 -20.04 8.00
C GLU A 288 6.25 -18.84 8.75
N THR A 289 5.97 -17.62 8.29
CA THR A 289 6.40 -16.38 8.95
C THR A 289 5.79 -16.24 10.34
N LEU A 290 4.49 -16.54 10.50
CA LEU A 290 3.82 -16.51 11.80
C LEU A 290 4.30 -17.62 12.74
N LYS A 291 4.75 -18.76 12.22
CA LYS A 291 5.40 -19.81 13.03
C LYS A 291 6.75 -19.33 13.56
N ASN A 292 7.55 -18.69 12.72
CA ASN A 292 8.88 -18.19 13.09
C ASN A 292 8.80 -16.94 13.99
N TYR A 293 7.80 -16.08 13.77
CA TYR A 293 7.59 -14.83 14.49
C TYR A 293 6.13 -14.67 14.93
N PRO A 294 5.66 -15.39 15.96
CA PRO A 294 4.25 -15.39 16.38
C PRO A 294 3.72 -14.01 16.75
N LYS A 295 4.58 -13.16 17.35
CA LYS A 295 4.22 -11.80 17.77
C LYS A 295 3.77 -10.91 16.61
N LEU A 296 4.13 -11.22 15.36
CA LEU A 296 3.71 -10.42 14.19
C LEU A 296 2.20 -10.49 13.93
N PHE A 297 1.51 -11.50 14.47
CA PHE A 297 0.06 -11.62 14.39
C PHE A 297 -0.65 -10.41 15.03
N ASP A 298 -0.04 -9.85 16.08
CA ASP A 298 -0.63 -8.80 16.89
C ASP A 298 -0.34 -7.40 16.33
N PHE A 299 0.48 -7.27 15.29
CA PHE A 299 0.80 -5.96 14.71
C PHE A 299 -0.32 -5.51 13.77
N PRO A 300 -0.87 -4.29 13.97
CA PRO A 300 -1.85 -3.75 13.04
C PRO A 300 -1.19 -3.19 11.77
N ALA A 301 -1.92 -3.22 10.67
CA ALA A 301 -1.57 -2.59 9.40
C ALA A 301 -2.38 -1.30 9.17
N THR A 302 -1.86 -0.39 8.36
CA THR A 302 -2.52 0.87 7.92
C THR A 302 -2.89 1.85 9.04
N GLU A 303 -3.34 3.05 8.68
CA GLU A 303 -3.88 4.07 9.58
C GLU A 303 -5.12 3.62 10.36
N HIS A 304 -5.83 2.63 9.83
CA HIS A 304 -7.06 2.12 10.43
C HIS A 304 -6.80 1.03 11.46
N GLN A 305 -5.53 0.64 11.64
CA GLN A 305 -5.10 -0.45 12.52
C GLN A 305 -5.80 -1.78 12.19
N TYR A 306 -5.71 -2.17 10.91
CA TYR A 306 -6.21 -3.42 10.38
C TYR A 306 -5.43 -4.62 10.92
N SER A 307 -6.12 -5.58 11.51
CA SER A 307 -5.57 -6.93 11.62
C SER A 307 -5.26 -7.54 10.24
N ILE A 308 -4.52 -8.65 10.25
CA ILE A 308 -4.19 -9.42 9.06
C ILE A 308 -5.44 -9.90 8.28
N TYR A 309 -6.57 -10.10 8.97
CA TYR A 309 -7.84 -10.49 8.33
C TYR A 309 -8.49 -9.33 7.57
N HIS A 310 -8.45 -8.11 8.12
CA HIS A 310 -8.89 -6.92 7.39
C HIS A 310 -8.06 -6.70 6.12
N LEU A 311 -6.73 -6.87 6.24
CA LEU A 311 -5.82 -6.72 5.13
C LEU A 311 -6.09 -7.77 4.05
N ALA A 312 -6.26 -9.03 4.45
CA ALA A 312 -6.61 -10.12 3.54
C ALA A 312 -7.94 -9.89 2.82
N VAL A 313 -8.96 -9.34 3.50
CA VAL A 313 -10.21 -8.93 2.86
C VAL A 313 -9.98 -7.79 1.87
N ARG A 314 -9.23 -6.76 2.25
CA ARG A 314 -8.95 -5.60 1.39
C ARG A 314 -8.21 -5.96 0.11
N VAL A 315 -7.30 -6.92 0.17
CA VAL A 315 -6.57 -7.44 -0.99
C VAL A 315 -7.22 -8.67 -1.64
N GLN A 316 -8.42 -9.03 -1.18
CA GLN A 316 -9.23 -10.13 -1.71
C GLN A 316 -8.50 -11.50 -1.69
N ASN A 317 -7.67 -11.73 -0.67
CA ASN A 317 -6.91 -12.97 -0.51
C ASN A 317 -7.75 -14.09 0.13
N ARG A 318 -8.70 -14.62 -0.66
CA ARG A 318 -9.60 -15.70 -0.23
C ARG A 318 -8.85 -16.98 0.16
N THR A 319 -7.72 -17.27 -0.46
CA THR A 319 -6.89 -18.44 -0.16
C THR A 319 -6.35 -18.37 1.26
N PHE A 320 -5.71 -17.26 1.63
CA PHE A 320 -5.23 -17.05 2.99
C PHE A 320 -6.38 -17.13 3.99
N LEU A 321 -7.49 -16.43 3.70
CA LEU A 321 -8.69 -16.47 4.54
C LEU A 321 -9.14 -17.93 4.74
N SER A 322 -9.28 -18.72 3.68
CA SER A 322 -9.73 -20.11 3.78
C SER A 322 -8.85 -20.99 4.68
N ASN A 323 -7.53 -20.76 4.65
CA ASN A 323 -6.57 -21.53 5.45
C ASN A 323 -6.50 -21.04 6.91
N ALA A 324 -6.55 -19.73 7.13
CA ALA A 324 -6.34 -19.10 8.43
C ALA A 324 -7.64 -18.82 9.22
N TRP A 325 -8.82 -19.09 8.65
CA TRP A 325 -10.10 -18.79 9.29
C TRP A 325 -10.47 -19.76 10.41
N SER A 326 -9.86 -20.94 10.46
CA SER A 326 -10.16 -21.93 11.51
C SER A 326 -9.77 -21.36 12.88
N GLY A 327 -10.72 -21.32 13.82
CA GLY A 327 -10.49 -20.83 15.19
C GLY A 327 -10.56 -19.31 15.38
N VAL A 328 -10.81 -18.53 14.32
CA VAL A 328 -10.99 -17.07 14.42
C VAL A 328 -12.23 -16.74 15.26
N ASN A 329 -12.07 -15.80 16.20
CA ASN A 329 -13.11 -15.38 17.13
C ASN A 329 -12.94 -13.90 17.53
N ASP A 330 -13.85 -13.40 18.37
CA ASP A 330 -13.88 -11.99 18.80
C ASP A 330 -12.61 -11.54 19.57
N GLY A 331 -11.81 -12.48 20.07
CA GLY A 331 -10.58 -12.22 20.84
C GLY A 331 -9.33 -11.99 19.99
N VAL A 332 -9.43 -12.05 18.66
CA VAL A 332 -8.30 -11.75 17.77
C VAL A 332 -7.90 -10.27 17.93
N PRO A 333 -6.61 -9.95 18.14
CA PRO A 333 -6.14 -8.57 18.24
C PRO A 333 -6.48 -7.77 17.00
N TYR A 334 -6.95 -6.54 17.19
CA TYR A 334 -7.37 -5.64 16.10
C TYR A 334 -8.41 -6.26 15.16
N PHE A 335 -9.17 -7.28 15.60
CA PHE A 335 -10.28 -7.85 14.83
C PHE A 335 -11.39 -6.83 14.60
N VAL A 336 -11.47 -5.82 15.47
CA VAL A 336 -12.17 -4.58 15.19
C VAL A 336 -11.13 -3.47 15.05
N ASP A 337 -11.17 -2.77 13.92
CA ASP A 337 -10.27 -1.67 13.58
C ASP A 337 -10.56 -0.41 14.44
N ASN A 338 -9.77 0.65 14.28
CA ASN A 338 -9.94 1.86 15.11
C ASN A 338 -11.19 2.71 14.79
N ARG A 339 -11.94 2.35 13.74
CA ARG A 339 -13.23 2.93 13.36
C ARG A 339 -14.41 2.08 13.81
N GLY A 340 -14.15 0.95 14.47
CA GLY A 340 -15.18 0.00 14.88
C GLY A 340 -15.60 -0.99 13.80
N TYR A 341 -14.81 -1.18 12.74
CA TYR A 341 -15.10 -2.14 11.67
C TYR A 341 -14.42 -3.47 11.91
N ASN A 342 -15.15 -4.56 11.71
CA ASN A 342 -14.59 -5.91 11.59
C ASN A 342 -14.37 -6.29 10.10
N PRO A 343 -13.78 -7.46 9.78
CA PRO A 343 -13.52 -7.85 8.39
C PRO A 343 -14.76 -7.89 7.47
N LEU A 344 -15.96 -8.17 8.00
CA LEU A 344 -17.20 -8.16 7.22
C LEU A 344 -17.58 -6.74 6.77
N HIS A 345 -17.40 -5.74 7.65
CA HIS A 345 -17.62 -4.33 7.30
C HIS A 345 -16.68 -3.89 6.16
N ILE A 346 -15.42 -4.32 6.20
CA ILE A 346 -14.46 -4.05 5.13
C ILE A 346 -14.87 -4.77 3.84
N ALA A 347 -15.27 -6.04 3.90
CA ALA A 347 -15.71 -6.79 2.71
C ALA A 347 -16.88 -6.10 1.99
N ILE A 348 -17.81 -5.50 2.75
CA ILE A 348 -18.91 -4.71 2.20
C ILE A 348 -18.37 -3.48 1.47
N ILE A 349 -17.48 -2.71 2.09
CA ILE A 349 -16.87 -1.54 1.46
C ILE A 349 -16.17 -1.94 0.15
N GLU A 350 -15.35 -3.00 0.18
CA GLU A 350 -14.60 -3.46 -0.99
C GLU A 350 -15.52 -3.96 -2.11
N SER A 351 -16.59 -4.69 -1.78
CA SER A 351 -17.56 -5.17 -2.77
C SER A 351 -18.37 -4.06 -3.46
N LEU A 352 -18.37 -2.86 -2.88
CA LEU A 352 -19.06 -1.67 -3.40
C LEU A 352 -18.09 -0.69 -4.09
N LYS A 353 -16.79 -0.98 -4.12
CA LYS A 353 -15.83 -0.21 -4.93
C LYS A 353 -15.99 -0.62 -6.39
N GLY A 354 -16.22 0.36 -7.27
CA GLY A 354 -16.22 0.18 -8.71
C GLY A 354 -14.93 -0.42 -9.25
N THR A 355 -14.94 -0.83 -10.52
CA THR A 355 -13.73 -1.21 -11.29
C THR A 355 -12.68 -0.09 -11.39
N THR A 356 -13.03 1.14 -11.02
CA THR A 356 -12.16 2.32 -10.98
C THR A 356 -11.35 2.47 -9.69
N GLY A 357 -11.59 1.63 -8.68
CA GLY A 357 -10.77 1.61 -7.47
C GLY A 357 -9.34 1.18 -7.79
N ARG A 358 -8.34 1.76 -7.10
CA ARG A 358 -6.92 1.32 -7.14
C ARG A 358 -6.69 -0.09 -6.58
N ASN A 359 -7.71 -0.93 -6.56
CA ASN A 359 -7.59 -2.33 -6.20
C ASN A 359 -7.43 -3.14 -7.50
N PRO A 360 -6.49 -4.09 -7.53
CA PRO A 360 -6.13 -4.87 -8.72
C PRO A 360 -7.23 -5.75 -9.32
N ARG A 361 -8.38 -5.94 -8.64
CA ARG A 361 -9.25 -7.09 -8.88
C ARG A 361 -10.73 -6.73 -8.88
N SER A 362 -11.49 -7.47 -9.69
CA SER A 362 -12.86 -7.17 -10.08
C SER A 362 -13.83 -7.22 -8.89
N GLN A 363 -14.98 -6.56 -9.05
CA GLN A 363 -16.07 -6.61 -8.08
C GLN A 363 -16.53 -8.04 -7.76
N ASP A 364 -16.37 -8.97 -8.70
CA ASP A 364 -16.74 -10.37 -8.52
C ASP A 364 -15.91 -11.05 -7.43
N GLU A 365 -14.61 -10.79 -7.38
CA GLU A 365 -13.73 -11.34 -6.35
C GLU A 365 -14.05 -10.77 -4.96
N ALA A 366 -14.29 -9.46 -4.86
CA ALA A 366 -14.73 -8.84 -3.62
C ALA A 366 -16.08 -9.43 -3.14
N GLY A 367 -17.01 -9.69 -4.07
CA GLY A 367 -18.27 -10.37 -3.77
C GLY A 367 -18.09 -11.81 -3.28
N GLN A 368 -17.11 -12.55 -3.81
CA GLN A 368 -16.80 -13.90 -3.32
C GLN A 368 -16.23 -13.89 -1.90
N VAL A 369 -15.38 -12.91 -1.57
CA VAL A 369 -14.85 -12.75 -0.21
C VAL A 369 -15.96 -12.40 0.76
N LEU A 370 -16.87 -11.48 0.39
CA LEU A 370 -18.06 -11.19 1.19
C LEU A 370 -18.86 -12.46 1.45
N GLN A 371 -19.15 -13.26 0.41
CA GLN A 371 -19.93 -14.48 0.61
C GLN A 371 -19.21 -15.50 1.49
N PHE A 372 -17.88 -15.64 1.32
CA PHE A 372 -17.07 -16.49 2.17
C PHE A 372 -17.23 -16.12 3.65
N LEU A 373 -17.18 -14.83 4.00
CA LEU A 373 -17.32 -14.39 5.39
C LEU A 373 -18.73 -14.67 5.96
N LEU A 374 -19.78 -14.40 5.16
CA LEU A 374 -21.17 -14.68 5.55
C LEU A 374 -21.42 -16.18 5.78
N ASP A 375 -20.78 -17.05 5.00
CA ASP A 375 -20.85 -18.51 5.18
C ASP A 375 -20.07 -19.01 6.40
N ARG A 376 -19.12 -18.22 6.91
CA ARG A 376 -18.35 -18.53 8.13
C ARG A 376 -19.00 -17.98 9.41
N ARG A 377 -20.31 -17.70 9.40
CA ARG A 377 -21.09 -17.23 10.55
C ARG A 377 -20.56 -15.92 11.19
N MET A 378 -19.85 -15.09 10.42
CA MET A 378 -19.69 -13.69 10.80
C MET A 378 -21.06 -13.04 10.86
N ASN A 379 -21.29 -12.23 11.88
CA ASN A 379 -22.58 -11.64 12.16
C ASN A 379 -22.92 -10.51 11.18
N PRO A 380 -23.91 -10.70 10.28
CA PRO A 380 -24.34 -9.68 9.33
C PRO A 380 -25.14 -8.54 9.97
N MET A 381 -25.55 -8.68 11.24
CA MET A 381 -26.35 -7.67 11.95
C MET A 381 -25.48 -6.77 12.82
N MET A 382 -24.26 -7.18 13.16
CA MET A 382 -23.40 -6.46 14.10
C MET A 382 -23.12 -5.04 13.60
N PRO A 383 -23.47 -3.98 14.34
CA PRO A 383 -23.10 -2.61 13.99
C PRO A 383 -21.61 -2.36 14.19
N GLN A 384 -21.06 -1.37 13.48
CA GLN A 384 -19.75 -0.83 13.82
C GLN A 384 -19.73 -0.37 15.29
N THR A 385 -18.64 -0.63 16.01
CA THR A 385 -18.57 -0.38 17.47
C THR A 385 -18.25 1.06 17.85
N LYS A 386 -18.23 1.96 16.86
CA LYS A 386 -18.10 3.40 17.04
C LYS A 386 -19.17 4.15 16.26
N ALA A 387 -19.40 5.41 16.59
CA ALA A 387 -20.33 6.24 15.87
C ALA A 387 -19.94 6.32 14.36
N PRO A 388 -20.93 6.22 13.44
CA PRO A 388 -22.36 6.28 13.71
C PRO A 388 -23.08 4.92 13.89
N TYR A 389 -22.43 3.84 14.31
CA TYR A 389 -23.08 2.54 14.64
C TYR A 389 -23.89 1.91 13.50
N LYS A 390 -23.45 2.08 12.25
CA LYS A 390 -24.07 1.43 11.08
C LYS A 390 -23.92 -0.09 11.12
N THR A 391 -25.01 -0.77 10.82
CA THR A 391 -25.01 -2.19 10.46
C THR A 391 -24.48 -2.37 9.02
N PRO A 392 -24.02 -3.57 8.65
CA PRO A 392 -23.76 -3.97 7.28
C PRO A 392 -24.78 -3.49 6.23
N LEU A 393 -26.09 -3.68 6.49
CA LEU A 393 -27.14 -3.21 5.57
C LEU A 393 -27.15 -1.68 5.44
N LEU A 394 -26.97 -0.94 6.53
CA LEU A 394 -26.91 0.53 6.51
C LEU A 394 -25.70 1.04 5.73
N MET A 395 -24.56 0.35 5.81
CA MET A 395 -23.37 0.68 5.01
C MET A 395 -23.65 0.53 3.51
N VAL A 396 -24.27 -0.59 3.10
CA VAL A 396 -24.65 -0.82 1.69
C VAL A 396 -25.65 0.24 1.22
N ALA A 397 -26.69 0.52 2.02
CA ALA A 397 -27.73 1.48 1.67
C ALA A 397 -27.20 2.91 1.51
N LYS A 398 -26.22 3.31 2.32
CA LYS A 398 -25.57 4.62 2.20
C LYS A 398 -24.94 4.82 0.82
N ILE A 399 -24.35 3.77 0.22
CA ILE A 399 -23.71 3.88 -1.09
C ILE A 399 -24.72 4.18 -2.20
N ALA A 400 -26.00 3.80 -2.05
CA ALA A 400 -27.04 4.15 -3.03
C ALA A 400 -27.23 5.66 -3.20
N ILE A 401 -26.94 6.46 -2.17
CA ILE A 401 -26.95 7.93 -2.28
C ILE A 401 -25.72 8.44 -3.03
N LEU A 402 -24.56 7.79 -2.84
CA LEU A 402 -23.28 8.24 -3.36
C LEU A 402 -23.09 7.86 -4.83
N ASP A 403 -23.39 6.61 -5.19
CA ASP A 403 -23.17 6.09 -6.54
C ASP A 403 -24.14 4.93 -6.85
N TRP A 404 -25.42 5.23 -7.08
CA TRP A 404 -26.35 4.21 -7.57
C TRP A 404 -26.06 3.77 -9.00
N THR A 405 -25.68 4.70 -9.89
CA THR A 405 -25.44 4.42 -11.31
C THR A 405 -24.35 3.39 -11.53
N GLY A 406 -23.23 3.52 -10.81
CA GLY A 406 -22.09 2.62 -10.93
C GLY A 406 -22.22 1.33 -10.12
N GLN A 407 -23.02 1.33 -9.04
CA GLN A 407 -23.05 0.23 -8.07
C GLN A 407 -24.40 -0.48 -7.91
N ASN A 408 -25.44 -0.17 -8.70
CA ASN A 408 -26.80 -0.68 -8.49
C ASN A 408 -26.88 -2.22 -8.32
N ASN A 409 -26.15 -2.98 -9.13
CA ASN A 409 -26.16 -4.43 -9.12
C ASN A 409 -25.48 -4.96 -7.85
N ALA A 410 -24.32 -4.40 -7.49
CA ALA A 410 -23.63 -4.75 -6.26
C ALA A 410 -24.47 -4.41 -5.02
N ILE A 411 -25.10 -3.24 -4.97
CA ILE A 411 -25.99 -2.81 -3.88
C ILE A 411 -27.14 -3.81 -3.70
N LYS A 412 -27.86 -4.14 -4.79
CA LYS A 412 -28.99 -5.08 -4.73
C LYS A 412 -28.54 -6.47 -4.26
N LYS A 413 -27.47 -7.00 -4.86
CA LYS A 413 -26.91 -8.32 -4.54
C LYS A 413 -26.46 -8.39 -3.08
N ASN A 414 -25.80 -7.35 -2.58
CA ASN A 414 -25.33 -7.30 -1.20
C ASN A 414 -26.47 -7.20 -0.19
N ILE A 415 -27.51 -6.38 -0.45
CA ILE A 415 -28.71 -6.34 0.39
C ILE A 415 -29.34 -7.72 0.49
N GLU A 416 -29.50 -8.41 -0.64
CA GLU A 416 -30.09 -9.75 -0.69
C GLU A 416 -29.24 -10.79 0.04
N ALA A 417 -27.92 -10.79 -0.16
CA ALA A 417 -27.01 -11.70 0.50
C ALA A 417 -27.00 -11.52 2.03
N ILE A 418 -26.88 -10.27 2.49
CA ILE A 418 -26.87 -9.93 3.91
C ILE A 418 -28.22 -10.30 4.54
N ALA A 419 -29.35 -9.86 3.97
CA ALA A 419 -30.67 -10.17 4.51
C ALA A 419 -30.96 -11.68 4.55
N SER A 420 -30.50 -12.45 3.55
CA SER A 420 -30.62 -13.91 3.55
C SER A 420 -29.79 -14.55 4.66
N ALA A 421 -28.58 -14.03 4.92
CA ALA A 421 -27.73 -14.48 6.01
C ALA A 421 -28.33 -14.14 7.38
N GLU A 422 -28.89 -12.93 7.56
CA GLU A 422 -29.61 -12.54 8.78
C GLU A 422 -30.76 -13.50 9.06
N LYS A 423 -31.61 -13.74 8.07
CA LYS A 423 -32.76 -14.65 8.19
C LYS A 423 -32.34 -16.07 8.55
N ARG A 424 -31.29 -16.60 7.91
CA ARG A 424 -30.74 -17.94 8.19
C ARG A 424 -30.29 -18.05 9.65
N LEU A 425 -29.54 -17.07 10.14
CA LEU A 425 -28.97 -17.10 11.48
C LEU A 425 -30.02 -16.84 12.57
N ALA A 426 -30.96 -15.92 12.34
CA ALA A 426 -32.07 -15.67 13.27
C ALA A 426 -32.98 -16.90 13.39
N ALA A 427 -33.33 -17.53 12.26
CA ALA A 427 -34.17 -18.73 12.26
C ALA A 427 -33.50 -19.90 12.99
N ALA A 428 -32.19 -20.10 12.82
CA ALA A 428 -31.44 -21.13 13.53
C ALA A 428 -31.53 -20.98 15.06
N TRP A 429 -31.59 -19.75 15.54
CA TRP A 429 -31.72 -19.40 16.95
C TRP A 429 -33.16 -19.21 17.43
N GLY A 430 -34.16 -19.38 16.56
CA GLY A 430 -35.57 -19.23 16.90
C GLY A 430 -36.02 -17.78 17.13
N PHE A 431 -35.31 -16.79 16.57
CA PHE A 431 -35.69 -15.39 16.67
C PHE A 431 -36.62 -14.96 15.53
N GLU A 432 -37.60 -14.13 15.88
CA GLU A 432 -38.54 -13.50 14.95
C GLU A 432 -37.90 -12.33 14.16
N PRO A 433 -38.53 -11.86 13.06
CA PRO A 433 -38.02 -10.76 12.22
C PRO A 433 -37.69 -9.45 12.94
N THR A 434 -38.18 -9.27 14.16
CA THR A 434 -37.89 -8.10 15.02
C THR A 434 -36.40 -7.91 15.29
N VAL A 435 -35.58 -8.93 15.09
CA VAL A 435 -34.12 -8.87 15.31
C VAL A 435 -33.35 -8.44 14.06
N PHE A 436 -33.98 -8.39 12.88
CA PHE A 436 -33.32 -8.02 11.62
C PHE A 436 -32.82 -6.57 11.61
N SER A 437 -31.71 -6.34 10.92
CA SER A 437 -31.07 -5.03 10.91
C SER A 437 -31.76 -4.04 9.97
N MET A 438 -32.76 -4.48 9.19
CA MET A 438 -33.50 -3.67 8.21
C MET A 438 -34.16 -2.41 8.82
N ASN A 439 -34.68 -2.53 10.04
CA ASN A 439 -35.32 -1.44 10.78
C ASN A 439 -34.41 -0.83 11.86
N ARG A 440 -33.14 -1.20 11.91
CA ARG A 440 -32.16 -0.52 12.77
C ARG A 440 -31.76 0.80 12.10
N PHE A 441 -31.49 1.80 12.94
CA PHE A 441 -31.02 3.11 12.51
C PHE A 441 -29.60 3.37 13.02
N ASP A 442 -28.85 4.18 12.28
CA ASP A 442 -27.56 4.70 12.73
C ASP A 442 -27.74 5.90 13.68
N SER A 443 -26.67 6.37 14.34
CA SER A 443 -26.76 7.55 15.22
C SER A 443 -27.14 8.86 14.51
N ASN A 444 -27.14 8.87 13.17
CA ASN A 444 -27.70 9.97 12.38
C ASN A 444 -29.20 9.80 12.07
N GLY A 445 -29.85 8.78 12.63
CA GLY A 445 -31.27 8.49 12.41
C GLY A 445 -31.59 7.93 11.03
N ASN A 446 -30.61 7.37 10.32
CA ASN A 446 -30.87 6.75 9.02
C ASN A 446 -31.15 5.26 9.16
N THR A 447 -32.31 4.85 8.65
CA THR A 447 -32.63 3.46 8.33
C THR A 447 -32.22 3.13 6.90
N VAL A 448 -32.20 1.84 6.56
CA VAL A 448 -31.96 1.38 5.17
C VAL A 448 -32.96 2.03 4.22
N LEU A 449 -34.25 2.01 4.58
CA LEU A 449 -35.32 2.57 3.77
C LEU A 449 -35.19 4.09 3.58
N ARG A 450 -34.75 4.82 4.62
CA ARG A 450 -34.49 6.26 4.53
C ARG A 450 -33.32 6.57 3.61
N TYR A 451 -32.24 5.78 3.65
CA TYR A 451 -31.12 5.95 2.72
C TYR A 451 -31.59 5.79 1.27
N ILE A 452 -32.42 4.79 0.98
CA ILE A 452 -32.98 4.59 -0.37
C ILE A 452 -33.97 5.70 -0.75
N ALA A 453 -34.82 6.17 0.17
CA ALA A 453 -35.70 7.32 -0.08
C ALA A 453 -34.91 8.58 -0.47
N LYS A 454 -33.85 8.89 0.27
CA LYS A 454 -32.94 10.01 -0.05
C LYS A 454 -32.26 9.80 -1.41
N ALA A 455 -31.84 8.58 -1.72
CA ALA A 455 -31.27 8.26 -3.03
C ALA A 455 -32.29 8.53 -4.16
N ILE A 456 -33.54 8.09 -4.02
CA ILE A 456 -34.62 8.33 -5.01
C ILE A 456 -34.79 9.82 -5.28
N VAL A 457 -34.83 10.65 -4.23
CA VAL A 457 -35.01 12.10 -4.36
C VAL A 457 -33.83 12.73 -5.11
N ASN A 458 -32.61 12.37 -4.73
CA ASN A 458 -31.36 12.91 -5.27
C ASN A 458 -30.98 12.33 -6.65
N TYR A 459 -31.73 11.37 -7.19
CA TYR A 459 -31.34 10.65 -8.39
C TYR A 459 -31.70 11.38 -9.70
N HIS A 460 -30.77 12.13 -10.28
CA HIS A 460 -31.04 12.98 -11.44
C HIS A 460 -30.54 12.38 -12.77
N THR A 461 -31.18 11.32 -13.27
CA THR A 461 -30.90 10.77 -14.63
C THR A 461 -32.16 10.72 -15.50
N ALA A 462 -31.98 10.76 -16.83
CA ALA A 462 -33.07 10.77 -17.81
C ALA A 462 -34.00 9.54 -17.73
N GLY A 463 -33.48 8.39 -17.28
CA GLY A 463 -34.26 7.16 -17.07
C GLY A 463 -35.11 7.13 -15.78
N GLY A 464 -35.02 8.17 -14.95
CA GLY A 464 -35.79 8.30 -13.71
C GLY A 464 -35.36 7.35 -12.59
N SER A 465 -36.03 7.45 -11.45
CA SER A 465 -35.73 6.71 -10.20
C SER A 465 -36.35 5.31 -10.13
N ARG A 466 -36.91 4.79 -11.23
CA ARG A 466 -37.67 3.52 -11.26
C ARG A 466 -36.93 2.32 -10.65
N PRO A 467 -35.62 2.10 -10.92
CA PRO A 467 -34.90 0.99 -10.29
C PRO A 467 -34.76 1.12 -8.77
N LEU A 468 -34.56 2.34 -8.26
CA LEU A 468 -34.50 2.62 -6.83
C LEU A 468 -35.88 2.48 -6.18
N GLU A 469 -36.93 2.94 -6.85
CA GLU A 469 -38.32 2.76 -6.41
C GLU A 469 -38.68 1.27 -6.31
N ASN A 470 -38.26 0.44 -7.27
CA ASN A 470 -38.47 -1.01 -7.20
C ASN A 470 -37.72 -1.65 -6.01
N LEU A 471 -36.49 -1.18 -5.72
CA LEU A 471 -35.76 -1.62 -4.53
C LEU A 471 -36.50 -1.18 -3.25
N PHE A 472 -37.00 0.05 -3.20
CA PHE A 472 -37.79 0.57 -2.08
C PHE A 472 -39.04 -0.29 -1.81
N VAL A 473 -39.79 -0.67 -2.86
CA VAL A 473 -40.91 -1.62 -2.72
C VAL A 473 -40.43 -2.92 -2.10
N LYS A 474 -39.37 -3.52 -2.66
CA LYS A 474 -38.84 -4.81 -2.21
C LYS A 474 -38.39 -4.78 -0.74
N LEU A 475 -37.82 -3.66 -0.28
CA LEU A 475 -37.43 -3.48 1.11
C LEU A 475 -38.64 -3.56 2.06
N ILE A 476 -39.77 -2.96 1.69
CA ILE A 476 -40.99 -3.03 2.49
C ILE A 476 -41.61 -4.42 2.40
N THR A 477 -41.87 -4.92 1.19
CA THR A 477 -42.68 -6.13 0.98
C THR A 477 -41.94 -7.42 1.31
N ASN A 478 -40.65 -7.51 1.00
CA ASN A 478 -39.90 -8.77 1.11
C ASN A 478 -38.98 -8.80 2.34
N PHE A 479 -38.57 -7.63 2.83
CA PHE A 479 -37.62 -7.51 3.93
C PHE A 479 -38.20 -6.83 5.17
N GLY A 480 -39.49 -6.44 5.16
CA GLY A 480 -40.19 -5.93 6.34
C GLY A 480 -39.73 -4.56 6.82
N ALA A 481 -39.20 -3.71 5.92
CA ALA A 481 -38.82 -2.36 6.27
C ALA A 481 -40.05 -1.51 6.66
N ASP A 482 -40.00 -0.86 7.83
CA ASP A 482 -41.06 -0.01 8.34
C ASP A 482 -40.91 1.42 7.77
N ILE A 483 -41.93 1.83 7.00
CA ILE A 483 -42.00 3.14 6.37
C ILE A 483 -42.26 4.28 7.37
N ASN A 484 -42.82 3.97 8.53
CA ASN A 484 -43.23 4.93 9.56
C ASN A 484 -42.35 4.87 10.82
N LEU A 485 -41.20 4.19 10.76
CA LEU A 485 -40.31 4.09 11.91
C LEU A 485 -39.88 5.48 12.40
N ASP A 486 -40.28 5.82 13.63
CA ASP A 486 -39.80 7.00 14.30
C ASP A 486 -38.42 6.73 14.93
N VAL A 487 -37.51 7.68 14.75
CA VAL A 487 -36.12 7.60 15.21
C VAL A 487 -35.75 8.84 16.02
N ASN A 488 -36.65 9.82 16.16
CA ASN A 488 -36.37 11.10 16.82
C ASN A 488 -36.25 10.96 18.34
N PHE A 489 -36.81 9.89 18.92
CA PHE A 489 -36.65 9.53 20.33
C PHE A 489 -35.37 8.77 20.65
N ALA A 490 -34.61 8.33 19.64
CA ALA A 490 -33.49 7.44 19.85
C ALA A 490 -32.26 8.16 20.47
N PRO A 491 -31.56 7.54 21.44
CA PRO A 491 -30.35 8.09 22.02
C PRO A 491 -29.25 8.35 20.98
N THR A 492 -28.49 9.43 21.14
CA THR A 492 -27.42 9.84 20.22
C THR A 492 -26.25 10.47 20.99
N PRO A 493 -24.98 10.25 20.58
CA PRO A 493 -23.83 10.86 21.24
C PRO A 493 -23.66 12.36 20.94
N TYR A 494 -24.42 12.92 20.00
CA TYR A 494 -24.35 14.33 19.60
C TYR A 494 -25.73 14.89 19.25
N ASP A 495 -25.87 16.21 19.35
CA ASP A 495 -27.06 16.93 18.89
C ASP A 495 -27.28 16.63 17.40
N ARG A 496 -28.46 16.08 17.10
CA ARG A 496 -28.83 15.62 15.77
C ARG A 496 -30.02 16.43 15.26
N PRO A 497 -29.98 16.92 14.00
CA PRO A 497 -31.13 17.55 13.38
C PRO A 497 -32.38 16.66 13.41
N TYR A 498 -33.55 17.28 13.40
CA TYR A 498 -34.83 16.57 13.29
C TYR A 498 -34.86 15.67 12.04
N VAL A 499 -35.34 14.44 12.22
CA VAL A 499 -35.27 13.38 11.22
C VAL A 499 -36.65 13.20 10.57
N HIS A 500 -36.90 13.93 9.47
CA HIS A 500 -38.20 13.99 8.77
C HIS A 500 -38.72 12.65 8.28
N SER A 501 -39.98 12.30 8.47
CA SER A 501 -40.61 11.07 7.96
C SER A 501 -40.38 10.85 6.46
N ILE A 502 -40.46 9.59 6.01
CA ILE A 502 -40.35 9.26 4.58
C ILE A 502 -41.47 9.95 3.79
N LYS A 503 -42.66 10.11 4.39
CA LYS A 503 -43.77 10.87 3.81
C LYS A 503 -43.40 12.32 3.55
N TRP A 504 -42.80 12.99 4.54
CA TRP A 504 -42.35 14.36 4.39
C TRP A 504 -41.29 14.48 3.28
N ILE A 505 -40.30 13.58 3.26
CA ILE A 505 -39.25 13.54 2.22
C ILE A 505 -39.88 13.40 0.83
N ALA A 506 -40.85 12.50 0.68
CA ALA A 506 -41.55 12.29 -0.57
C ALA A 506 -42.35 13.54 -0.98
N ASP A 507 -43.16 14.12 -0.10
CA ASP A 507 -44.00 15.27 -0.41
C ASP A 507 -43.21 16.50 -0.84
N HIS A 508 -42.05 16.72 -0.21
CA HIS A 508 -41.16 17.86 -0.50
C HIS A 508 -40.20 17.60 -1.66
N SER A 509 -40.24 16.41 -2.27
CA SER A 509 -39.43 16.11 -3.44
C SER A 509 -40.03 16.70 -4.73
N THR A 510 -39.19 17.33 -5.54
CA THR A 510 -39.56 17.96 -6.81
C THR A 510 -39.68 16.92 -7.93
N LYS A 511 -40.79 16.94 -8.69
CA LYS A 511 -41.03 16.07 -9.86
C LYS A 511 -40.97 14.54 -9.60
N ARG A 512 -41.23 14.08 -8.35
CA ARG A 512 -41.27 12.64 -8.00
C ARG A 512 -42.68 12.11 -7.70
N ASN A 513 -43.65 12.39 -8.57
CA ASN A 513 -45.06 12.03 -8.33
C ASN A 513 -45.27 10.52 -8.11
N ARG A 514 -44.52 9.67 -8.83
CA ARG A 514 -44.58 8.21 -8.65
C ARG A 514 -44.11 7.78 -7.26
N PHE A 515 -43.01 8.34 -6.77
CA PHE A 515 -42.52 8.05 -5.42
C PHE A 515 -43.49 8.55 -4.34
N LYS A 516 -44.08 9.75 -4.51
CA LYS A 516 -45.12 10.27 -3.59
C LYS A 516 -46.31 9.32 -3.51
N LYS A 517 -46.83 8.89 -4.67
CA LYS A 517 -47.93 7.93 -4.73
C LYS A 517 -47.53 6.62 -4.04
N LEU A 518 -46.35 6.10 -4.34
CA LEU A 518 -45.85 4.85 -3.75
C LEU A 518 -45.77 4.92 -2.22
N VAL A 519 -45.26 6.03 -1.66
CA VAL A 519 -45.21 6.22 -0.21
C VAL A 519 -46.61 6.28 0.40
N ASN A 520 -47.59 6.92 -0.26
CA ASN A 520 -48.98 6.91 0.18
C ASN A 520 -49.61 5.51 0.13
N ASP A 521 -49.35 4.76 -0.95
CA ASP A 521 -49.90 3.41 -1.18
C ASP A 521 -49.38 2.42 -0.11
N PHE A 522 -48.15 2.60 0.38
CA PHE A 522 -47.60 1.84 1.52
C PHE A 522 -47.97 2.41 2.90
N GLY A 523 -48.86 3.40 2.97
CA GLY A 523 -49.36 3.96 4.22
C GLY A 523 -48.37 4.85 4.96
N GLY A 524 -47.45 5.52 4.25
CA GLY A 524 -46.53 6.50 4.82
C GLY A 524 -47.27 7.70 5.43
N ARG A 525 -46.90 8.07 6.65
CA ARG A 525 -47.53 9.13 7.44
C ARG A 525 -46.54 10.22 7.79
N LEU A 526 -47.04 11.45 7.89
CA LEU A 526 -46.28 12.52 8.51
C LEU A 526 -46.15 12.22 10.00
N HIS A 527 -44.98 12.49 10.55
CA HIS A 527 -44.75 12.42 11.99
C HIS A 527 -45.58 13.50 12.70
N ALA A 528 -45.94 13.29 13.97
CA ALA A 528 -46.78 14.24 14.72
C ALA A 528 -46.19 15.67 14.74
N ALA A 529 -44.86 15.78 14.87
CA ALA A 529 -44.16 17.06 14.82
C ALA A 529 -44.22 17.74 13.44
N GLU A 530 -44.30 16.98 12.35
CA GLU A 530 -44.49 17.53 10.99
C GLU A 530 -45.88 18.12 10.81
N VAL A 531 -46.90 17.44 11.31
CA VAL A 531 -48.29 17.92 11.27
C VAL A 531 -48.44 19.19 12.09
N ALA A 532 -47.84 19.22 13.29
CA ALA A 532 -47.89 20.36 14.19
C ALA A 532 -46.89 21.49 13.83
N ARG A 533 -45.99 21.28 12.86
CA ARG A 533 -44.87 22.18 12.52
C ARG A 533 -43.94 22.49 13.70
N THR A 534 -43.75 21.52 14.59
CA THR A 534 -42.95 21.60 15.82
C THR A 534 -41.67 20.76 15.74
N TYR A 535 -40.93 20.90 14.63
CA TYR A 535 -39.69 20.15 14.39
C TYR A 535 -38.62 20.53 15.42
N ALA A 536 -38.20 19.56 16.25
CA ALA A 536 -37.16 19.77 17.26
C ALA A 536 -35.97 18.83 17.02
N PRO A 537 -34.72 19.32 17.11
CA PRO A 537 -33.54 18.46 17.12
C PRO A 537 -33.58 17.43 18.25
N THR A 538 -32.96 16.27 18.04
CA THR A 538 -32.69 15.31 19.12
C THR A 538 -31.42 15.77 19.84
N THR A 539 -31.52 16.09 21.12
CA THR A 539 -30.36 16.47 21.94
C THR A 539 -29.44 15.28 22.21
N ALA A 540 -28.14 15.55 22.35
CA ALA A 540 -27.18 14.55 22.81
C ALA A 540 -27.62 13.94 24.14
N THR A 541 -27.44 12.63 24.29
CA THR A 541 -27.73 11.94 25.55
C THR A 541 -26.60 12.22 26.55
N VAL A 542 -26.96 12.70 27.75
CA VAL A 542 -26.01 13.18 28.78
C VAL A 542 -24.95 12.14 29.13
N ASP A 543 -25.36 10.88 29.34
CA ASP A 543 -24.47 9.78 29.72
C ASP A 543 -24.31 8.75 28.59
N PHE A 544 -24.12 9.21 27.36
CA PHE A 544 -23.91 8.30 26.23
C PHE A 544 -22.58 7.55 26.41
N PRO A 545 -22.54 6.20 26.27
CA PRO A 545 -21.31 5.43 26.46
C PRO A 545 -20.21 5.88 25.49
N VAL A 546 -18.98 6.05 26.00
CA VAL A 546 -17.86 6.53 25.19
C VAL A 546 -17.40 5.47 24.19
N ASP A 547 -17.09 5.90 22.96
CA ASP A 547 -16.51 5.04 21.93
C ASP A 547 -15.07 4.63 22.30
N GLU A 548 -14.85 3.34 22.52
CA GLU A 548 -13.53 2.76 22.76
C GLU A 548 -12.87 2.23 21.47
N LEU A 549 -11.53 2.26 21.42
CA LEU A 549 -10.77 1.68 20.31
C LEU A 549 -10.80 0.15 20.37
N HIS A 550 -10.95 -0.50 19.20
CA HIS A 550 -10.88 -1.97 19.04
C HIS A 550 -11.88 -2.77 19.86
N LEU A 551 -12.96 -2.14 20.33
CA LEU A 551 -13.97 -2.83 21.10
C LEU A 551 -14.57 -3.96 20.26
N PRO A 552 -14.55 -5.23 20.73
CA PRO A 552 -14.97 -6.38 19.92
C PRO A 552 -16.46 -6.40 19.65
N TYR A 553 -17.26 -5.77 20.51
CA TYR A 553 -18.69 -5.54 20.38
C TYR A 553 -19.16 -4.45 21.33
N LEU A 554 -20.28 -3.79 21.01
CA LEU A 554 -20.83 -2.72 21.84
C LEU A 554 -21.14 -3.20 23.27
N PRO A 555 -20.92 -2.37 24.31
CA PRO A 555 -21.21 -2.74 25.70
C PRO A 555 -22.71 -2.98 25.94
N HIS A 556 -23.06 -3.80 26.94
CA HIS A 556 -24.45 -4.21 27.21
C HIS A 556 -25.43 -3.06 27.45
N ASN A 557 -24.95 -1.92 27.96
CA ASN A 557 -25.74 -0.71 28.19
C ASN A 557 -25.79 0.24 26.98
N HIS A 558 -25.14 -0.10 25.86
CA HIS A 558 -25.08 0.76 24.68
C HIS A 558 -26.40 0.73 23.91
N PRO A 559 -27.00 1.88 23.55
CA PRO A 559 -28.35 1.93 22.95
C PRO A 559 -28.44 1.27 21.57
N TYR A 560 -27.31 1.10 20.88
CA TYR A 560 -27.22 0.44 19.58
C TYR A 560 -26.82 -1.04 19.67
N ILE A 561 -26.63 -1.61 20.86
CA ILE A 561 -26.30 -3.03 21.00
C ILE A 561 -27.48 -3.91 20.53
N LEU A 562 -27.16 -5.04 19.92
CA LEU A 562 -28.12 -6.10 19.65
C LEU A 562 -28.24 -7.06 20.84
N SER A 563 -29.36 -7.76 20.95
CA SER A 563 -29.50 -8.81 21.95
C SER A 563 -28.58 -9.99 21.65
N SER A 564 -28.08 -10.66 22.70
CA SER A 564 -27.34 -11.93 22.55
C SER A 564 -28.17 -12.95 21.76
N PRO A 565 -27.58 -13.70 20.81
CA PRO A 565 -26.15 -13.80 20.48
C PRO A 565 -25.65 -12.79 19.43
N PHE A 566 -26.51 -11.90 18.94
CA PHE A 566 -26.22 -11.01 17.81
C PHE A 566 -25.43 -9.75 18.19
N ASN A 567 -25.01 -9.62 19.45
CA ASN A 567 -24.09 -8.55 19.85
C ASN A 567 -22.65 -8.79 19.37
N ARG A 568 -22.24 -10.04 19.11
CA ARG A 568 -20.84 -10.40 18.80
C ARG A 568 -20.55 -10.43 17.30
N ALA A 569 -19.26 -10.41 16.92
CA ALA A 569 -18.87 -10.52 15.52
C ALA A 569 -19.03 -11.94 14.97
N PHE A 570 -19.01 -12.95 15.84
CA PHE A 570 -19.28 -14.35 15.50
C PHE A 570 -20.52 -14.87 16.20
N ILE A 571 -21.46 -15.40 15.43
CA ILE A 571 -22.65 -16.06 15.97
C ILE A 571 -22.33 -17.54 16.18
N ARG A 572 -22.44 -17.98 17.44
CA ARG A 572 -22.28 -19.39 17.82
C ARG A 572 -23.36 -20.25 17.17
N ARG A 573 -23.12 -21.56 17.10
CA ARG A 573 -24.18 -22.51 16.73
C ARG A 573 -25.29 -22.43 17.77
N SER A 574 -26.54 -22.50 17.30
CA SER A 574 -27.66 -22.59 18.21
C SER A 574 -27.70 -23.97 18.87
N PRO A 575 -28.33 -24.13 20.04
CA PRO A 575 -28.47 -25.44 20.68
C PRO A 575 -29.12 -26.50 19.77
N SER A 576 -30.05 -26.07 18.89
CA SER A 576 -30.71 -26.97 17.93
C SER A 576 -29.81 -27.42 16.78
N GLU A 577 -28.80 -26.62 16.43
CA GLU A 577 -27.78 -26.98 15.45
C GLU A 577 -26.71 -27.88 16.07
N GLU A 578 -26.32 -27.62 17.33
CA GLU A 578 -25.36 -28.45 18.07
C GLU A 578 -25.92 -29.85 18.34
N ALA A 579 -27.21 -29.98 18.62
CA ALA A 579 -27.86 -31.29 18.81
C ALA A 579 -27.92 -32.15 17.52
N ARG A 580 -27.64 -31.56 16.35
CA ARG A 580 -27.67 -32.24 15.04
C ARG A 580 -26.28 -32.50 14.45
N SER A 581 -25.22 -31.99 15.08
CA SER A 581 -23.83 -32.16 14.67
C SER A 581 -23.12 -33.17 15.55
#